data_AF-A0AAF0FU88-F1
#
_entry.id   AF-A0AAF0FU88-F1
#
_cell.length_a   1.000
_cell.length_b   1.000
_cell.length_c   1.000
_cell.angle_alpha   90.00
_cell.angle_beta   90.00
_cell.angle_gamma   90.00
#
_symmetry.space_group_name_H-M   'P 1'
#
loop_
_entity.id
_entity.type
_entity.pdbx_description
1 polymer ?
#
loop_
_entity_poly.entity_id
_entity_poly.type
_entity_poly.pdbx_seq_one_letter_code
_entity_poly.pdbx_strand_id
1 'polypeptide(L)'
;MVHKHYYTIIALLLITLCFTASTPLYAQTYIEDALHRTITIEKTPSRVISLAPSITEILFALGLEDKVIGVDSISYNDTYLGIHKYVIENNVTSVGGYWWSTISVETILSLEPDLILADAGAHVKLLDTFEEYNLTTVYLYGGSAKSLQDIYYDIDVISKIFGVNNTITSQLINDIEENISKAKTIIDNIGFNRTVRVLVVVGFYNGIWVAGKATFIDDIVSRIGLVNVANNVGWYTVNIETISALNPDVIVVTNMGGFVTNSTLEEYGLTSIGTKILLLSPKETDLLTRPGPLIGYGAILLAKRIAELFPAPTTTTSVIKEYTTSTTTTTETTTTTTATTTSIQEQESQNYIPYIAMAVIAIVALGIGYFLGKKIR
;
A
#
# COMPACT_ATOMS: atom_id res chain seq x y z
N MET A 1 -50.20 -20.75 -55.81
CA MET A 1 -50.09 -20.17 -54.45
C MET A 1 -49.17 -20.94 -53.49
N VAL A 2 -48.87 -22.22 -53.73
CA VAL A 2 -48.07 -23.04 -52.77
C VAL A 2 -46.57 -22.68 -52.73
N HIS A 3 -45.98 -22.15 -53.80
CA HIS A 3 -44.54 -21.84 -53.86
C HIS A 3 -44.11 -20.60 -53.07
N LYS A 4 -45.04 -19.68 -52.74
CA LYS A 4 -44.70 -18.43 -52.03
C LYS A 4 -44.47 -18.63 -50.52
N HIS A 5 -45.02 -19.72 -49.96
CA HIS A 5 -44.91 -20.08 -48.55
C HIS A 5 -43.61 -20.85 -48.23
N TYR A 6 -43.00 -21.50 -49.22
CA TYR A 6 -41.76 -22.26 -49.03
C TYR A 6 -40.55 -21.35 -48.77
N TYR A 7 -40.45 -20.25 -49.51
CA TYR A 7 -39.40 -19.24 -49.32
C TYR A 7 -39.55 -18.46 -48.01
N THR A 8 -40.77 -18.27 -47.52
CA THR A 8 -41.02 -17.60 -46.24
C THR A 8 -40.67 -18.50 -45.05
N ILE A 9 -40.94 -19.81 -45.14
CA ILE A 9 -40.55 -20.78 -44.12
C ILE A 9 -39.02 -20.96 -44.08
N ILE A 10 -38.36 -21.04 -45.23
CA ILE A 10 -36.88 -21.12 -45.31
C ILE A 10 -36.23 -19.83 -44.78
N ALA A 11 -36.80 -18.65 -45.08
CA ALA A 11 -36.30 -17.38 -44.54
C ALA A 11 -36.47 -17.28 -43.01
N LEU A 12 -37.59 -17.77 -42.45
CA LEU A 12 -37.79 -17.84 -41.00
C LEU A 12 -36.85 -18.84 -40.31
N LEU A 13 -36.54 -19.96 -40.96
CA LEU A 13 -35.57 -20.96 -40.48
C LEU A 13 -34.12 -20.44 -40.54
N LEU A 14 -33.77 -19.65 -41.55
CA LEU A 14 -32.45 -18.99 -41.66
C LEU A 14 -32.29 -17.84 -40.66
N ILE A 15 -33.36 -17.10 -40.35
CA ILE A 15 -33.34 -16.03 -39.34
C ILE A 15 -33.25 -16.61 -37.92
N THR A 16 -33.86 -17.76 -37.65
CA THR A 16 -33.72 -18.45 -36.35
C THR A 16 -32.36 -19.13 -36.18
N LEU A 17 -31.72 -19.59 -37.26
CA LEU A 17 -30.36 -20.14 -37.20
C LEU A 17 -29.27 -19.07 -37.02
N CYS A 18 -29.56 -17.80 -37.39
CA CYS A 18 -28.64 -16.68 -37.19
C CYS A 18 -28.72 -16.05 -35.77
N PHE A 19 -29.63 -16.55 -34.93
CA PHE A 19 -29.77 -16.17 -33.52
C PHE A 19 -29.20 -17.24 -32.57
N THR A 20 -28.23 -18.05 -33.01
CA THR A 20 -27.32 -18.67 -32.06
C THR A 20 -26.53 -17.55 -31.40
N ALA A 21 -26.96 -17.14 -30.21
CA ALA A 21 -26.26 -16.19 -29.38
C ALA A 21 -24.79 -16.61 -29.34
N SER A 22 -23.92 -15.83 -29.99
CA SER A 22 -22.51 -15.82 -29.69
C SER A 22 -22.41 -15.35 -28.25
N THR A 23 -22.48 -16.28 -27.30
CA THR A 23 -22.10 -16.00 -25.92
C THR A 23 -20.69 -15.43 -26.02
N PRO A 24 -20.43 -14.19 -25.57
CA PRO A 24 -19.07 -13.69 -25.54
C PRO A 24 -18.26 -14.73 -24.76
N LEU A 25 -17.27 -15.32 -25.43
CA LEU A 25 -16.32 -16.20 -24.78
C LEU A 25 -15.51 -15.28 -23.86
N TYR A 26 -15.93 -15.17 -22.60
CA TYR A 26 -15.10 -14.53 -21.59
C TYR A 26 -13.80 -15.32 -21.57
N ALA A 27 -12.68 -14.63 -21.82
CA ALA A 27 -11.39 -15.27 -21.75
C ALA A 27 -11.20 -15.74 -20.31
N GLN A 28 -11.15 -17.05 -20.11
CA GLN A 28 -10.82 -17.63 -18.81
C GLN A 28 -9.44 -17.15 -18.41
N THR A 29 -9.32 -16.64 -17.19
CA THR A 29 -8.02 -16.26 -16.63
C THR A 29 -7.49 -17.42 -15.79
N TYR A 30 -6.28 -17.87 -16.10
CA TYR A 30 -5.57 -18.88 -15.31
C TYR A 30 -4.55 -18.18 -14.42
N ILE A 31 -4.65 -18.43 -13.13
CA ILE A 31 -3.75 -17.88 -12.11
C ILE A 31 -3.07 -19.05 -11.41
N GLU A 32 -1.75 -19.04 -11.35
CA GLU A 32 -1.04 -19.78 -10.30
C GLU A 32 -1.05 -18.88 -9.07
N ASP A 33 -1.54 -19.34 -7.93
CA ASP A 33 -1.61 -18.58 -6.67
C ASP A 33 -0.34 -18.78 -5.81
N ALA A 34 -0.24 -18.08 -4.66
CA ALA A 34 0.92 -18.17 -3.77
C ALA A 34 1.07 -19.53 -3.06
N LEU A 35 0.07 -20.42 -3.17
CA LEU A 35 0.16 -21.82 -2.74
C LEU A 35 0.54 -22.75 -3.90
N HIS A 36 0.92 -22.20 -5.06
CA HIS A 36 1.24 -22.93 -6.29
C HIS A 36 0.07 -23.75 -6.86
N ARG A 37 -1.17 -23.32 -6.60
CA ARG A 37 -2.36 -23.94 -7.18
C ARG A 37 -2.75 -23.20 -8.46
N THR A 38 -3.15 -23.93 -9.48
CA THR A 38 -3.75 -23.34 -10.68
C THR A 38 -5.25 -23.14 -10.45
N ILE A 39 -5.67 -21.87 -10.43
CA ILE A 39 -7.05 -21.46 -10.25
C ILE A 39 -7.58 -20.92 -11.58
N THR A 40 -8.75 -21.40 -11.99
CA THR A 40 -9.45 -20.90 -13.18
C THR A 40 -10.51 -19.88 -12.77
N ILE A 41 -10.39 -18.67 -13.28
CA ILE A 41 -11.37 -17.60 -13.11
C ILE A 41 -12.18 -17.49 -14.40
N GLU A 42 -13.42 -17.99 -14.35
CA GLU A 42 -14.33 -18.08 -15.51
C GLU A 42 -14.81 -16.72 -16.01
N LYS A 43 -14.97 -15.76 -15.09
CA LYS A 43 -15.41 -14.39 -15.37
C LYS A 43 -14.80 -13.44 -14.34
N THR A 44 -14.69 -12.17 -14.71
CA THR A 44 -14.27 -11.12 -13.76
C THR A 44 -15.18 -11.12 -12.52
N PRO A 45 -14.62 -11.30 -11.31
CA PRO A 45 -15.39 -11.30 -10.07
C PRO A 45 -16.06 -9.95 -9.79
N SER A 46 -17.17 -10.00 -9.09
CA SER A 46 -18.08 -8.88 -8.77
C SER A 46 -18.48 -8.83 -7.29
N ARG A 47 -18.20 -9.90 -6.53
CA ARG A 47 -18.58 -10.13 -5.15
C ARG A 47 -17.37 -10.67 -4.39
N VAL A 48 -16.42 -9.78 -4.13
CA VAL A 48 -15.10 -10.12 -3.61
C VAL A 48 -15.07 -9.96 -2.09
N ILE A 49 -14.50 -10.96 -1.42
CA ILE A 49 -14.12 -10.86 -0.02
C ILE A 49 -12.59 -10.76 0.07
N SER A 50 -12.10 -9.73 0.77
CA SER A 50 -10.68 -9.54 1.05
C SER A 50 -10.39 -9.86 2.51
N LEU A 51 -9.49 -10.81 2.77
CA LEU A 51 -9.23 -11.28 4.14
C LEU A 51 -8.00 -10.64 4.80
N ALA A 52 -7.33 -9.69 4.15
CA ALA A 52 -6.15 -9.05 4.72
C ALA A 52 -6.03 -7.57 4.34
N PRO A 53 -5.48 -6.70 5.22
CA PRO A 53 -5.26 -5.28 4.95
C PRO A 53 -4.47 -5.02 3.67
N SER A 54 -3.34 -5.70 3.46
CA SER A 54 -2.52 -5.50 2.26
C SER A 54 -3.29 -5.83 0.98
N ILE A 55 -4.13 -6.87 0.99
CA ILE A 55 -4.97 -7.27 -0.14
C ILE A 55 -6.06 -6.21 -0.39
N THR A 56 -6.72 -5.74 0.66
CA THR A 56 -7.74 -4.68 0.57
C THR A 56 -7.15 -3.39 0.02
N GLU A 57 -5.97 -2.99 0.51
CA GLU A 57 -5.25 -1.83 0.03
C GLU A 57 -4.89 -1.95 -1.47
N ILE A 58 -4.47 -3.14 -1.94
CA ILE A 58 -4.22 -3.37 -3.38
C ILE A 58 -5.50 -3.17 -4.20
N LEU A 59 -6.63 -3.74 -3.78
CA LEU A 59 -7.91 -3.58 -4.48
C LEU A 59 -8.29 -2.09 -4.63
N PHE A 60 -8.17 -1.32 -3.56
CA PHE A 60 -8.46 0.12 -3.58
C PHE A 60 -7.46 0.91 -4.43
N ALA A 61 -6.17 0.58 -4.36
CA ALA A 61 -5.15 1.23 -5.18
C ALA A 61 -5.35 0.99 -6.69
N LEU A 62 -5.97 -0.14 -7.06
CA LEU A 62 -6.30 -0.49 -8.44
C LEU A 62 -7.69 0.01 -8.88
N GLY A 63 -8.45 0.69 -8.01
CA GLY A 63 -9.80 1.19 -8.31
C GLY A 63 -10.88 0.10 -8.38
N LEU A 64 -10.72 -0.96 -7.58
CA LEU A 64 -11.59 -2.14 -7.55
C LEU A 64 -12.49 -2.20 -6.31
N GLU A 65 -12.61 -1.10 -5.55
CA GLU A 65 -13.40 -1.04 -4.33
C GLU A 65 -14.88 -1.40 -4.55
N ASP A 66 -15.42 -1.16 -5.77
CA ASP A 66 -16.79 -1.49 -6.16
C ASP A 66 -17.08 -3.00 -6.23
N LYS A 67 -16.04 -3.84 -6.22
CA LYS A 67 -16.16 -5.31 -6.20
C LYS A 67 -16.23 -5.85 -4.78
N VAL A 68 -15.87 -5.06 -3.77
CA VAL A 68 -15.65 -5.54 -2.40
C VAL A 68 -16.97 -5.56 -1.63
N ILE A 69 -17.37 -6.76 -1.18
CA ILE A 69 -18.59 -6.95 -0.37
C ILE A 69 -18.29 -7.40 1.07
N GLY A 70 -17.06 -7.87 1.32
CA GLY A 70 -16.61 -8.23 2.66
C GLY A 70 -15.12 -7.99 2.86
N VAL A 71 -14.75 -7.57 4.07
CA VAL A 71 -13.36 -7.35 4.46
C VAL A 71 -13.09 -7.89 5.87
N ASP A 72 -11.84 -8.19 6.19
CA ASP A 72 -11.46 -8.46 7.59
C ASP A 72 -11.62 -7.20 8.47
N SER A 73 -11.66 -7.38 9.79
CA SER A 73 -11.94 -6.32 10.75
C SER A 73 -10.86 -5.24 10.82
N ILE A 74 -9.62 -5.56 10.44
CA ILE A 74 -8.53 -4.58 10.38
C ILE A 74 -8.74 -3.70 9.15
N SER A 75 -8.97 -4.30 7.98
CA SER A 75 -9.38 -3.59 6.76
C SER A 75 -10.64 -2.74 6.96
N TYR A 76 -11.62 -3.23 7.71
CA TYR A 76 -12.85 -2.50 8.00
C TYR A 76 -12.62 -1.16 8.72
N ASN A 77 -11.57 -1.10 9.54
CA ASN A 77 -11.17 0.09 10.31
C ASN A 77 -9.99 0.83 9.68
N ASP A 78 -9.66 0.51 8.43
CA ASP A 78 -8.48 1.04 7.76
C ASP A 78 -8.69 2.48 7.28
N THR A 79 -7.90 3.41 7.83
CA THR A 79 -7.99 4.83 7.47
C THR A 79 -7.22 5.21 6.20
N TYR A 80 -6.46 4.29 5.61
CA TYR A 80 -5.74 4.51 4.36
C TYR A 80 -6.65 4.38 3.15
N LEU A 81 -6.30 5.08 2.06
CA LEU A 81 -6.99 5.01 0.76
C LEU A 81 -8.52 5.26 0.80
N GLY A 82 -9.04 5.83 1.90
CA GLY A 82 -10.48 6.01 2.10
C GLY A 82 -11.25 4.73 2.43
N ILE A 83 -10.59 3.62 2.74
CA ILE A 83 -11.19 2.30 2.94
C ILE A 83 -12.28 2.34 4.01
N HIS A 84 -11.99 2.79 5.22
CA HIS A 84 -12.94 2.82 6.34
C HIS A 84 -14.20 3.62 5.99
N LYS A 85 -14.03 4.76 5.32
CA LYS A 85 -15.18 5.56 4.86
C LYS A 85 -16.01 4.78 3.84
N TYR A 86 -15.35 4.20 2.84
CA TYR A 86 -16.01 3.45 1.78
C TYR A 86 -16.80 2.25 2.31
N VAL A 87 -16.20 1.44 3.18
CA VAL A 87 -16.85 0.22 3.70
C VAL A 87 -18.09 0.53 4.52
N ILE A 88 -18.08 1.64 5.28
CA ILE A 88 -19.24 2.12 6.02
C ILE A 88 -20.33 2.63 5.07
N GLU A 89 -19.98 3.51 4.13
CA GLU A 89 -20.94 4.12 3.21
C GLU A 89 -21.62 3.11 2.27
N ASN A 90 -20.93 2.02 1.95
CA ASN A 90 -21.42 0.99 1.02
C ASN A 90 -21.89 -0.29 1.73
N ASN A 91 -21.99 -0.30 3.07
CA ASN A 91 -22.42 -1.45 3.87
C ASN A 91 -21.61 -2.74 3.58
N VAL A 92 -20.31 -2.61 3.34
CA VAL A 92 -19.40 -3.75 3.21
C VAL A 92 -19.37 -4.49 4.56
N THR A 93 -19.38 -5.82 4.53
CA THR A 93 -19.49 -6.61 5.77
C THR A 93 -18.12 -6.94 6.36
N SER A 94 -17.95 -6.77 7.67
CA SER A 94 -16.78 -7.31 8.37
C SER A 94 -16.94 -8.83 8.54
N VAL A 95 -16.00 -9.63 8.04
CA VAL A 95 -16.08 -11.10 8.03
C VAL A 95 -15.22 -11.78 9.10
N GLY A 96 -14.77 -11.03 10.10
CA GLY A 96 -13.91 -11.53 11.18
C GLY A 96 -12.52 -10.89 11.18
N GLY A 97 -11.61 -11.37 12.01
CA GLY A 97 -10.26 -10.79 12.13
C GLY A 97 -9.26 -11.33 11.10
N TYR A 98 -8.01 -10.86 11.15
CA TYR A 98 -6.96 -11.25 10.19
C TYR A 98 -6.50 -12.72 10.24
N TRP A 99 -6.66 -13.40 11.38
CA TRP A 99 -6.19 -14.79 11.51
C TRP A 99 -7.30 -15.77 11.16
N TRP A 100 -6.95 -16.89 10.51
CA TRP A 100 -7.92 -17.94 10.14
C TRP A 100 -8.93 -18.31 11.24
N SER A 101 -8.49 -18.32 12.51
CA SER A 101 -9.31 -18.73 13.65
C SER A 101 -10.38 -17.72 14.05
N THR A 102 -10.30 -16.48 13.56
CA THR A 102 -11.26 -15.40 13.85
C THR A 102 -12.11 -15.02 12.65
N ILE A 103 -11.87 -15.64 11.49
CA ILE A 103 -12.71 -15.49 10.29
C ILE A 103 -14.02 -16.25 10.46
N SER A 104 -15.13 -15.59 10.13
CA SER A 104 -16.47 -16.16 10.16
C SER A 104 -16.85 -16.74 8.79
N VAL A 105 -16.67 -18.06 8.64
CA VAL A 105 -17.06 -18.79 7.42
C VAL A 105 -18.57 -18.69 7.17
N GLU A 106 -19.39 -18.73 8.22
CA GLU A 106 -20.85 -18.55 8.10
C GLU A 106 -21.21 -17.19 7.49
N THR A 107 -20.56 -16.12 7.97
CA THR A 107 -20.76 -14.78 7.41
C THR A 107 -20.31 -14.74 5.95
N ILE A 108 -19.15 -15.30 5.62
CA ILE A 108 -18.66 -15.41 4.24
C ILE A 108 -19.68 -16.11 3.34
N LEU A 109 -20.24 -17.26 3.78
CA LEU A 109 -21.23 -18.01 3.01
C LEU A 109 -22.51 -17.20 2.78
N SER A 110 -22.99 -16.48 3.79
CA SER A 110 -24.19 -15.65 3.68
C SER A 110 -24.07 -14.50 2.67
N LEU A 111 -22.83 -14.12 2.34
CA LEU A 111 -22.53 -13.09 1.36
C LEU A 111 -22.46 -13.62 -0.07
N GLU A 112 -22.53 -14.94 -0.30
CA GLU A 112 -22.47 -15.55 -1.64
C GLU A 112 -21.36 -14.93 -2.53
N PRO A 113 -20.08 -14.98 -2.11
CA PRO A 113 -18.99 -14.38 -2.86
C PRO A 113 -18.67 -15.18 -4.12
N ASP A 114 -18.15 -14.50 -5.14
CA ASP A 114 -17.60 -15.15 -6.33
C ASP A 114 -16.08 -15.30 -6.29
N LEU A 115 -15.40 -14.57 -5.40
CA LEU A 115 -13.98 -14.75 -5.11
C LEU A 115 -13.64 -14.34 -3.68
N ILE A 116 -12.79 -15.14 -3.03
CA ILE A 116 -12.13 -14.79 -1.78
C ILE A 116 -10.64 -14.62 -2.06
N LEU A 117 -10.11 -13.43 -1.75
CA LEU A 117 -8.68 -13.16 -1.76
C LEU A 117 -8.13 -13.34 -0.34
N ALA A 118 -7.25 -14.31 -0.18
CA ALA A 118 -6.77 -14.78 1.12
C ALA A 118 -5.24 -14.64 1.25
N ASP A 119 -4.75 -14.32 2.43
CA ASP A 119 -3.32 -14.42 2.76
C ASP A 119 -2.88 -15.88 2.92
N ALA A 120 -1.84 -16.30 2.18
CA ALA A 120 -1.29 -17.66 2.15
C ALA A 120 -0.77 -18.13 3.52
N GLY A 121 -0.19 -17.24 4.32
CA GLY A 121 0.30 -17.58 5.66
C GLY A 121 -0.84 -17.65 6.68
N ALA A 122 -1.70 -16.63 6.69
CA ALA A 122 -2.71 -16.46 7.73
C ALA A 122 -3.95 -17.34 7.55
N HIS A 123 -4.30 -17.71 6.31
CA HIS A 123 -5.59 -18.33 5.97
C HIS A 123 -5.50 -19.74 5.34
N VAL A 124 -4.31 -20.31 5.11
CA VAL A 124 -4.19 -21.65 4.49
C VAL A 124 -4.95 -22.73 5.25
N LYS A 125 -5.15 -22.57 6.57
CA LYS A 125 -5.95 -23.48 7.39
C LYS A 125 -7.45 -23.49 7.08
N LEU A 126 -7.94 -22.49 6.33
CA LEU A 126 -9.33 -22.45 5.84
C LEU A 126 -9.48 -23.09 4.46
N LEU A 127 -8.39 -23.55 3.83
CA LEU A 127 -8.39 -24.08 2.48
C LEU A 127 -9.41 -25.21 2.30
N ASP A 128 -9.28 -26.27 3.10
CA ASP A 128 -10.17 -27.44 3.04
C ASP A 128 -11.64 -27.04 3.26
N THR A 129 -11.89 -26.12 4.21
CA THR A 129 -13.23 -25.61 4.49
C THR A 129 -13.80 -24.84 3.29
N PHE A 130 -13.02 -23.96 2.67
CA PHE A 130 -13.46 -23.20 1.51
C PHE A 130 -13.71 -24.10 0.30
N GLU A 131 -12.89 -25.15 0.10
CA GLU A 131 -13.10 -26.14 -0.96
C GLU A 131 -14.36 -27.00 -0.71
N GLU A 132 -14.61 -27.43 0.54
CA GLU A 132 -15.83 -28.17 0.92
C GLU A 132 -17.12 -27.41 0.59
N TYR A 133 -17.09 -26.08 0.78
CA TYR A 133 -18.22 -25.21 0.43
C TYR A 133 -18.21 -24.71 -1.03
N ASN A 134 -17.29 -25.20 -1.87
CA ASN A 134 -17.14 -24.80 -3.28
C ASN A 134 -16.92 -23.29 -3.46
N LEU A 135 -16.16 -22.66 -2.55
CA LEU A 135 -15.80 -21.24 -2.65
C LEU A 135 -14.52 -21.09 -3.48
N THR A 136 -14.56 -20.23 -4.50
CA THR A 136 -13.37 -19.88 -5.28
C THR A 136 -12.45 -19.01 -4.44
N THR A 137 -11.21 -19.47 -4.24
CA THR A 137 -10.21 -18.77 -3.44
C THR A 137 -8.91 -18.59 -4.20
N VAL A 138 -8.30 -17.41 -4.08
CA VAL A 138 -6.94 -17.14 -4.54
C VAL A 138 -6.11 -16.72 -3.34
N TYR A 139 -5.03 -17.45 -3.08
CA TYR A 139 -4.11 -17.12 -2.02
C TYR A 139 -2.98 -16.23 -2.54
N LEU A 140 -2.75 -15.12 -1.86
CA LEU A 140 -1.72 -14.13 -2.13
C LEU A 140 -0.65 -14.22 -1.04
N TYR A 141 0.59 -13.78 -1.33
CA TYR A 141 1.66 -13.88 -0.34
C TYR A 141 1.33 -13.07 0.92
N GLY A 142 0.78 -11.86 0.77
CA GLY A 142 0.35 -11.04 1.90
C GLY A 142 1.44 -10.92 2.98
N GLY A 143 1.06 -11.04 4.24
CA GLY A 143 1.96 -11.01 5.41
C GLY A 143 3.06 -12.08 5.41
N SER A 144 2.96 -13.10 4.56
CA SER A 144 4.00 -14.12 4.37
C SER A 144 5.04 -13.77 3.28
N ALA A 145 4.90 -12.60 2.64
CA ALA A 145 5.83 -12.10 1.62
C ALA A 145 7.28 -12.10 2.12
N LYS A 146 8.17 -12.59 1.27
CA LYS A 146 9.61 -12.73 1.53
C LYS A 146 10.41 -11.61 0.89
N SER A 147 9.80 -10.85 -0.04
CA SER A 147 10.43 -9.75 -0.77
C SER A 147 9.40 -8.77 -1.34
N LEU A 148 9.84 -7.62 -1.85
CA LEU A 148 9.01 -6.73 -2.65
C LEU A 148 8.49 -7.42 -3.93
N GLN A 149 9.22 -8.40 -4.45
CA GLN A 149 8.79 -9.12 -5.65
C GLN A 149 7.50 -9.92 -5.41
N ASP A 150 7.30 -10.43 -4.20
CA ASP A 150 6.06 -11.10 -3.80
C ASP A 150 4.89 -10.11 -3.72
N ILE A 151 5.16 -8.87 -3.27
CA ILE A 151 4.16 -7.79 -3.26
C ILE A 151 3.77 -7.40 -4.69
N TYR A 152 4.75 -7.29 -5.59
CA TYR A 152 4.50 -6.99 -7.01
C TYR A 152 3.72 -8.11 -7.68
N TYR A 153 4.00 -9.36 -7.31
CA TYR A 153 3.23 -10.50 -7.76
C TYR A 153 1.78 -10.43 -7.27
N ASP A 154 1.53 -10.09 -5.99
CA ASP A 154 0.17 -9.96 -5.47
C ASP A 154 -0.63 -8.88 -6.24
N ILE A 155 0.01 -7.74 -6.53
CA ILE A 155 -0.55 -6.67 -7.37
C ILE A 155 -0.88 -7.19 -8.78
N ASP A 156 0.06 -7.90 -9.41
CA ASP A 156 -0.12 -8.44 -10.78
C ASP A 156 -1.22 -9.51 -10.85
N VAL A 157 -1.30 -10.40 -9.86
CA VAL A 157 -2.36 -11.42 -9.78
C VAL A 157 -3.73 -10.75 -9.69
N ILE A 158 -3.90 -9.78 -8.78
CA ILE A 158 -5.16 -9.04 -8.66
C ILE A 158 -5.46 -8.31 -9.98
N SER A 159 -4.50 -7.60 -10.56
CA SER A 159 -4.69 -6.93 -11.85
C SER A 159 -5.14 -7.86 -12.97
N LYS A 160 -4.57 -9.07 -13.06
CA LYS A 160 -4.97 -10.08 -14.05
C LYS A 160 -6.39 -10.60 -13.83
N ILE A 161 -6.75 -10.89 -12.58
CA ILE A 161 -8.10 -11.36 -12.22
C ILE A 161 -9.17 -10.36 -12.66
N PHE A 162 -8.92 -9.06 -12.44
CA PHE A 162 -9.89 -8.01 -12.72
C PHE A 162 -9.71 -7.33 -14.08
N GLY A 163 -8.73 -7.76 -14.89
CA GLY A 163 -8.45 -7.16 -16.21
C GLY A 163 -8.01 -5.70 -16.12
N VAL A 164 -7.32 -5.32 -15.04
CA VAL A 164 -6.79 -3.97 -14.84
C VAL A 164 -5.74 -3.69 -15.90
N ASN A 165 -5.73 -2.46 -16.43
CA ASN A 165 -4.79 -2.05 -17.46
C ASN A 165 -3.33 -2.21 -16.96
N ASN A 166 -2.47 -2.83 -17.78
CA ASN A 166 -1.07 -3.05 -17.46
C ASN A 166 -0.31 -1.76 -17.11
N THR A 167 -0.68 -0.62 -17.70
CA THR A 167 -0.09 0.69 -17.38
C THR A 167 -0.40 1.11 -15.94
N ILE A 168 -1.63 0.90 -15.46
CA ILE A 168 -2.01 1.23 -14.07
C ILE A 168 -1.22 0.34 -13.11
N THR A 169 -1.18 -0.96 -13.38
CA THR A 169 -0.42 -1.95 -12.61
C THR A 169 1.06 -1.59 -12.54
N SER A 170 1.67 -1.28 -13.69
CA SER A 170 3.09 -0.92 -13.78
C SER A 170 3.38 0.40 -13.08
N GLN A 171 2.47 1.39 -13.16
CA GLN A 171 2.63 2.65 -12.46
C GLN A 171 2.65 2.45 -10.95
N LEU A 172 1.72 1.64 -10.41
CA LEU A 172 1.67 1.36 -8.98
C LEU A 172 2.97 0.70 -8.48
N ILE A 173 3.51 -0.26 -9.25
CA ILE A 173 4.79 -0.91 -8.93
C ILE A 173 5.95 0.09 -9.02
N ASN A 174 5.98 0.93 -10.05
CA ASN A 174 7.02 1.95 -10.22
C ASN A 174 7.01 2.99 -9.10
N ASP A 175 5.83 3.38 -8.61
CA ASP A 175 5.69 4.32 -7.48
C ASP A 175 6.30 3.73 -6.19
N ILE A 176 6.16 2.42 -5.98
CA ILE A 176 6.83 1.72 -4.86
C ILE A 176 8.34 1.78 -5.02
N GLU A 177 8.88 1.42 -6.18
CA GLU A 177 10.33 1.43 -6.46
C GLU A 177 10.94 2.85 -6.39
N GLU A 178 10.21 3.87 -6.85
CA GLU A 178 10.64 5.26 -6.73
C GLU A 178 10.75 5.67 -5.26
N ASN A 179 9.78 5.28 -4.44
CA ASN A 179 9.80 5.56 -3.01
C ASN A 179 10.92 4.80 -2.27
N ILE A 180 11.22 3.55 -2.67
CA ILE A 180 12.39 2.81 -2.17
C ILE A 180 13.69 3.53 -2.53
N SER A 181 13.80 4.05 -3.76
CA SER A 181 14.98 4.80 -4.23
C SER A 181 15.15 6.13 -3.48
N LYS A 182 14.06 6.84 -3.19
CA LYS A 182 14.04 8.04 -2.34
C LYS A 182 14.51 7.70 -0.92
N ALA A 183 13.99 6.61 -0.35
CA ALA A 183 14.39 6.15 0.98
C ALA A 183 15.89 5.82 1.05
N LYS A 184 16.41 5.13 0.03
CA LYS A 184 17.86 4.88 -0.09
C LYS A 184 18.67 6.17 -0.13
N THR A 185 18.23 7.16 -0.91
CA THR A 185 18.92 8.46 -0.99
C THR A 185 18.94 9.17 0.36
N ILE A 186 17.88 9.07 1.17
CA ILE A 186 17.87 9.61 2.53
C ILE A 186 18.94 8.91 3.40
N ILE A 187 19.01 7.58 3.34
CA ILE A 187 20.01 6.80 4.10
C ILE A 187 21.44 7.11 3.63
N ASP A 188 21.69 7.27 2.34
CA ASP A 188 23.04 7.56 1.81
C ASP A 188 23.58 8.93 2.28
N ASN A 189 22.71 9.84 2.73
CA ASN A 189 23.08 11.19 3.18
C ASN A 189 23.15 11.35 4.71
N ILE A 190 23.01 10.27 5.49
CA ILE A 190 23.09 10.35 6.96
C ILE A 190 24.53 10.59 7.44
N GLY A 191 24.68 11.23 8.60
CA GLY A 191 25.98 11.48 9.22
C GLY A 191 26.49 10.29 10.02
N PHE A 192 26.52 9.10 9.44
CA PHE A 192 27.01 7.89 10.08
C PHE A 192 28.16 7.26 9.28
N ASN A 193 29.29 7.02 9.94
CA ASN A 193 30.56 6.66 9.27
C ASN A 193 30.63 5.20 8.78
N ARG A 194 29.54 4.45 8.86
CA ARG A 194 29.41 3.08 8.35
C ARG A 194 27.96 2.76 8.06
N THR A 195 27.68 1.60 7.48
CA THR A 195 26.31 1.12 7.32
C THR A 195 25.62 0.93 8.68
N VAL A 196 24.41 1.47 8.81
CA VAL A 196 23.58 1.35 10.02
C VAL A 196 23.03 -0.06 10.12
N ARG A 197 23.23 -0.68 11.29
CA ARG A 197 22.73 -2.00 11.67
C ARG A 197 21.42 -1.84 12.41
N VAL A 198 20.35 -2.42 11.90
CA VAL A 198 19.02 -2.34 12.50
C VAL A 198 18.54 -3.71 12.96
N LEU A 199 17.82 -3.74 14.08
CA LEU A 199 16.94 -4.85 14.44
C LEU A 199 15.50 -4.36 14.36
N VAL A 200 14.64 -5.05 13.61
CA VAL A 200 13.21 -4.71 13.53
C VAL A 200 12.42 -5.67 14.41
N VAL A 201 11.87 -5.15 15.50
CA VAL A 201 10.99 -5.84 16.45
C VAL A 201 9.54 -5.63 16.02
N VAL A 202 8.82 -6.71 15.83
CA VAL A 202 7.46 -6.72 15.28
C VAL A 202 6.40 -7.22 16.26
N GLY A 203 6.76 -7.47 17.52
CA GLY A 203 5.78 -7.83 18.53
C GLY A 203 6.39 -8.41 19.80
N PHE A 204 5.56 -8.47 20.84
CA PHE A 204 5.92 -8.95 22.16
C PHE A 204 4.91 -10.01 22.60
N TYR A 205 5.29 -11.28 22.46
CA TYR A 205 4.43 -12.40 22.87
C TYR A 205 5.29 -13.66 23.02
N ASN A 206 5.41 -14.16 24.27
CA ASN A 206 6.30 -15.26 24.63
C ASN A 206 7.75 -15.06 24.13
N GLY A 207 8.21 -13.80 24.13
CA GLY A 207 9.49 -13.37 23.57
C GLY A 207 9.36 -12.10 22.73
N ILE A 208 10.50 -11.62 22.21
CA ILE A 208 10.58 -10.45 21.33
C ILE A 208 10.60 -10.95 19.89
N TRP A 209 9.52 -10.75 19.14
CA TRP A 209 9.43 -11.15 17.73
C TRP A 209 10.20 -10.19 16.85
N VAL A 210 11.01 -10.71 15.93
CA VAL A 210 11.83 -9.93 15.00
C VAL A 210 11.61 -10.34 13.55
N ALA A 211 11.76 -9.40 12.65
CA ALA A 211 11.79 -9.65 11.21
C ALA A 211 13.18 -10.17 10.80
N GLY A 212 13.28 -11.46 10.53
CA GLY A 212 14.51 -12.11 10.08
C GLY A 212 14.75 -12.02 8.57
N LYS A 213 15.75 -12.76 8.11
CA LYS A 213 16.09 -12.90 6.68
C LYS A 213 14.95 -13.45 5.86
N ALA A 214 14.89 -13.06 4.58
CA ALA A 214 13.83 -13.48 3.66
C ALA A 214 12.41 -13.17 4.17
N THR A 215 12.27 -11.98 4.76
CA THR A 215 10.99 -11.31 5.00
C THR A 215 10.93 -10.06 4.15
N PHE A 216 9.75 -9.58 3.77
CA PHE A 216 9.64 -8.32 3.02
C PHE A 216 10.27 -7.13 3.77
N ILE A 217 10.26 -7.13 5.10
CA ILE A 217 10.93 -6.11 5.93
C ILE A 217 12.45 -6.19 5.78
N ASP A 218 13.05 -7.39 5.77
CA ASP A 218 14.48 -7.57 5.51
C ASP A 218 14.88 -7.10 4.10
N ASP A 219 14.04 -7.36 3.09
CA ASP A 219 14.26 -6.88 1.73
C ASP A 219 14.25 -5.34 1.67
N ILE A 220 13.25 -4.68 2.28
CA ILE A 220 13.17 -3.21 2.36
C ILE A 220 14.40 -2.63 3.05
N VAL A 221 14.73 -3.15 4.24
CA VAL A 221 15.89 -2.71 5.03
C VAL A 221 17.17 -2.80 4.19
N SER A 222 17.36 -3.90 3.47
CA SER A 222 18.52 -4.11 2.61
C SER A 222 18.54 -3.15 1.41
N ARG A 223 17.40 -2.95 0.74
CA ARG A 223 17.26 -2.08 -0.43
C ARG A 223 17.52 -0.61 -0.13
N ILE A 224 17.12 -0.14 1.05
CA ILE A 224 17.41 1.25 1.47
C ILE A 224 18.83 1.43 2.01
N GLY A 225 19.67 0.40 1.99
CA GLY A 225 21.08 0.49 2.36
C GLY A 225 21.38 0.28 3.84
N LEU A 226 20.46 -0.31 4.61
CA LEU A 226 20.67 -0.69 6.00
C LEU A 226 21.03 -2.19 6.11
N VAL A 227 21.51 -2.62 7.28
CA VAL A 227 21.80 -4.03 7.56
C VAL A 227 20.86 -4.54 8.64
N ASN A 228 19.97 -5.47 8.30
CA ASN A 228 19.20 -6.21 9.30
C ASN A 228 20.10 -7.20 10.04
N VAL A 229 20.22 -7.07 11.36
CA VAL A 229 21.05 -7.94 12.21
C VAL A 229 20.35 -9.26 12.58
N ALA A 230 19.05 -9.39 12.35
CA ALA A 230 18.33 -10.64 12.54
C ALA A 230 18.76 -11.66 11.47
N ASN A 231 19.62 -12.62 11.85
CA ASN A 231 20.27 -13.52 10.91
C ASN A 231 19.45 -14.77 10.56
N ASN A 232 18.46 -15.16 11.37
CA ASN A 232 17.66 -16.35 11.07
C ASN A 232 16.59 -16.00 10.03
N VAL A 233 16.15 -17.00 9.27
CA VAL A 233 15.12 -16.83 8.24
C VAL A 233 13.73 -16.73 8.86
N GLY A 234 12.90 -15.86 8.30
CA GLY A 234 11.50 -15.68 8.66
C GLY A 234 11.29 -14.88 9.94
N TRP A 235 10.10 -15.00 10.51
CA TRP A 235 9.69 -14.35 11.75
C TRP A 235 10.03 -15.26 12.93
N TYR A 236 10.78 -14.76 13.92
CA TYR A 236 11.18 -15.58 15.08
C TYR A 236 11.36 -14.74 16.34
N THR A 237 11.37 -15.42 17.49
CA THR A 237 11.58 -14.76 18.79
C THR A 237 13.05 -14.74 19.18
N VAL A 238 13.46 -13.67 19.84
CA VAL A 238 14.75 -13.51 20.50
C VAL A 238 14.57 -13.07 21.95
N ASN A 239 15.64 -13.22 22.74
CA ASN A 239 15.74 -12.66 24.09
C ASN A 239 16.72 -11.48 24.12
N ILE A 240 16.82 -10.82 25.27
CA ILE A 240 17.63 -9.62 25.44
C ILE A 240 19.12 -9.89 25.21
N GLU A 241 19.62 -11.04 25.67
CA GLU A 241 21.02 -11.44 25.50
C GLU A 241 21.38 -11.62 24.02
N THR A 242 20.46 -12.20 23.24
CA THR A 242 20.60 -12.33 21.79
C THR A 242 20.64 -10.96 21.13
N ILE A 243 19.74 -10.03 21.52
CA ILE A 243 19.74 -8.66 20.97
C ILE A 243 21.05 -7.95 21.28
N SER A 244 21.56 -8.05 22.51
CA SER A 244 22.86 -7.50 22.90
C SER A 244 24.01 -8.09 22.08
N ALA A 245 24.01 -9.40 21.84
CA ALA A 245 25.03 -10.08 21.03
C ALA A 245 24.97 -9.68 19.54
N LEU A 246 23.77 -9.42 19.01
CA LEU A 246 23.59 -8.94 17.63
C LEU A 246 24.12 -7.51 17.44
N ASN A 247 24.28 -6.74 18.52
CA ASN A 247 24.85 -5.39 18.53
C ASN A 247 24.28 -4.47 17.41
N PRO A 248 22.96 -4.19 17.41
CA PRO A 248 22.36 -3.22 16.50
C PRO A 248 22.72 -1.78 16.89
N ASP A 249 22.77 -0.88 15.91
CA ASP A 249 22.87 0.56 16.13
C ASP A 249 21.52 1.15 16.56
N VAL A 250 20.43 0.59 16.03
CA VAL A 250 19.07 1.01 16.29
C VAL A 250 18.15 -0.22 16.37
N ILE A 251 17.28 -0.22 17.36
CA ILE A 251 16.16 -1.16 17.47
C ILE A 251 14.90 -0.43 17.01
N VAL A 252 14.33 -0.83 15.89
CA VAL A 252 13.05 -0.31 15.39
C VAL A 252 11.96 -1.18 15.97
N VAL A 253 11.08 -0.60 16.78
CA VAL A 253 9.98 -1.32 17.44
C VAL A 253 8.67 -0.88 16.83
N THR A 254 7.91 -1.84 16.31
CA THR A 254 6.57 -1.60 15.78
C THR A 254 5.49 -1.86 16.84
N ASN A 255 4.26 -1.42 16.55
CA ASN A 255 3.06 -1.71 17.32
C ASN A 255 2.27 -2.91 16.74
N MET A 256 2.95 -3.81 16.04
CA MET A 256 2.29 -4.98 15.45
C MET A 256 1.92 -5.96 16.57
N GLY A 257 0.62 -6.30 16.68
CA GLY A 257 0.10 -7.17 17.73
C GLY A 257 -0.35 -6.48 19.02
N GLY A 258 -0.31 -5.14 19.11
CA GLY A 258 -0.86 -4.41 20.25
C GLY A 258 -0.18 -3.07 20.51
N PHE A 259 -0.70 -2.33 21.49
CA PHE A 259 -0.13 -1.05 21.90
C PHE A 259 1.16 -1.27 22.71
N VAL A 260 2.30 -0.92 22.12
CA VAL A 260 3.62 -0.99 22.73
C VAL A 260 3.93 0.34 23.40
N THR A 261 4.29 0.29 24.68
CA THR A 261 4.65 1.46 25.48
C THR A 261 6.07 1.35 26.01
N ASN A 262 6.57 2.42 26.64
CA ASN A 262 7.83 2.37 27.38
C ASN A 262 7.82 1.27 28.46
N SER A 263 6.68 1.02 29.12
CA SER A 263 6.60 -0.07 30.10
C SER A 263 6.78 -1.44 29.45
N THR A 264 6.26 -1.65 28.24
CA THR A 264 6.53 -2.88 27.47
C THR A 264 8.02 -3.04 27.18
N LEU A 265 8.69 -1.94 26.77
CA LEU A 265 10.14 -1.98 26.50
C LEU A 265 10.96 -2.28 27.76
N GLU A 266 10.56 -1.73 28.90
CA GLU A 266 11.19 -1.99 30.21
C GLU A 266 10.98 -3.43 30.67
N GLU A 267 9.74 -3.95 30.56
CA GLU A 267 9.39 -5.33 30.93
C GLU A 267 10.22 -6.36 30.17
N TYR A 268 10.42 -6.14 28.87
CA TYR A 268 11.24 -7.01 28.02
C TYR A 268 12.75 -6.67 28.06
N GLY A 269 13.15 -5.71 28.91
CA GLY A 269 14.55 -5.37 29.16
C GLY A 269 15.22 -4.55 28.05
N LEU A 270 14.51 -4.15 26.99
CA LEU A 270 15.07 -3.42 25.85
C LEU A 270 15.73 -2.09 26.24
N THR A 271 15.18 -1.40 27.24
CA THR A 271 15.73 -0.13 27.75
C THR A 271 17.07 -0.29 28.44
N SER A 272 17.44 -1.51 28.88
CA SER A 272 18.69 -1.79 29.58
C SER A 272 19.91 -1.99 28.66
N ILE A 273 19.70 -2.20 27.35
CA ILE A 273 20.79 -2.48 26.39
C ILE A 273 21.63 -1.22 26.09
N GLY A 274 21.04 -0.03 26.26
CA GLY A 274 21.68 1.23 25.87
C GLY A 274 21.74 1.50 24.37
N THR A 275 21.15 0.63 23.54
CA THR A 275 20.96 0.88 22.10
C THR A 275 19.83 1.88 21.86
N LYS A 276 19.95 2.72 20.83
CA LYS A 276 18.87 3.65 20.43
C LYS A 276 17.61 2.86 20.03
N ILE A 277 16.45 3.24 20.56
CA ILE A 277 15.16 2.63 20.24
C ILE A 277 14.32 3.63 19.42
N LEU A 278 13.84 3.19 18.27
CA LEU A 278 12.82 3.87 17.48
C LEU A 278 11.48 3.15 17.68
N LEU A 279 10.67 3.65 18.60
CA LEU A 279 9.29 3.20 18.74
C LEU A 279 8.42 3.91 17.69
N LEU A 280 7.88 3.16 16.75
CA LEU A 280 6.97 3.66 15.72
C LEU A 280 5.56 3.78 16.29
N SER A 281 4.83 4.84 15.98
CA SER A 281 3.40 4.95 16.27
C SER A 281 2.58 3.87 15.54
N PRO A 282 1.29 3.63 15.91
CA PRO A 282 0.43 2.68 15.20
C PRO A 282 0.32 2.98 13.70
N LYS A 283 0.14 4.25 13.32
CA LYS A 283 0.05 4.67 11.91
C LYS A 283 1.36 4.47 11.14
N GLU A 284 2.49 4.66 11.80
CA GLU A 284 3.81 4.39 11.22
C GLU A 284 4.07 2.88 11.06
N THR A 285 3.58 2.10 12.03
CA THR A 285 3.68 0.64 12.01
C THR A 285 2.92 0.05 10.83
N ASP A 286 1.68 0.48 10.59
CA ASP A 286 0.88 -0.02 9.48
C ASP A 286 1.60 0.15 8.13
N LEU A 287 2.21 1.32 7.90
CA LEU A 287 2.96 1.59 6.66
C LEU A 287 4.19 0.69 6.46
N LEU A 288 4.83 0.26 7.55
CA LEU A 288 6.05 -0.58 7.48
C LEU A 288 5.74 -2.08 7.50
N THR A 289 4.59 -2.48 8.06
CA THR A 289 4.29 -3.89 8.37
C THR A 289 3.20 -4.50 7.50
N ARG A 290 2.62 -3.73 6.58
CA ARG A 290 1.64 -4.23 5.61
C ARG A 290 2.26 -4.30 4.22
N PRO A 291 2.47 -5.51 3.67
CA PRO A 291 3.12 -5.70 2.38
C PRO A 291 2.13 -5.43 1.23
N GLY A 292 1.69 -4.18 1.11
CA GLY A 292 0.74 -3.70 0.11
C GLY A 292 1.27 -2.48 -0.66
N PRO A 293 0.40 -1.71 -1.34
CA PRO A 293 0.82 -0.61 -2.22
C PRO A 293 1.50 0.54 -1.46
N LEU A 294 1.26 0.65 -0.16
CA LEU A 294 1.81 1.72 0.68
C LEU A 294 3.23 1.44 1.18
N ILE A 295 3.78 0.25 0.91
CA ILE A 295 5.05 -0.20 1.49
C ILE A 295 6.24 0.70 1.11
N GLY A 296 6.20 1.33 -0.07
CA GLY A 296 7.19 2.33 -0.47
C GLY A 296 7.21 3.55 0.46
N TYR A 297 6.05 4.00 0.95
CA TYR A 297 5.98 5.05 1.97
C TYR A 297 6.51 4.58 3.32
N GLY A 298 6.32 3.31 3.68
CA GLY A 298 6.93 2.67 4.84
C GLY A 298 8.47 2.73 4.80
N ALA A 299 9.06 2.51 3.63
CA ALA A 299 10.50 2.65 3.44
C ALA A 299 11.00 4.09 3.62
N ILE A 300 10.30 5.08 3.02
CA ILE A 300 10.62 6.51 3.21
C ILE A 300 10.53 6.89 4.68
N LEU A 301 9.46 6.46 5.35
CA LEU A 301 9.25 6.69 6.77
C LEU A 301 10.42 6.14 7.58
N LEU A 302 10.76 4.86 7.40
CA LEU A 302 11.89 4.23 8.11
C LEU A 302 13.19 5.00 7.87
N ALA A 303 13.47 5.37 6.62
CA ALA A 303 14.67 6.13 6.28
C ALA A 303 14.72 7.50 6.99
N LYS A 304 13.60 8.24 7.03
CA LYS A 304 13.51 9.52 7.76
C LYS A 304 13.73 9.35 9.27
N ARG A 305 13.10 8.36 9.89
CA ARG A 305 13.25 8.07 11.32
C ARG A 305 14.69 7.71 11.68
N ILE A 306 15.38 6.97 10.80
CA ILE A 306 16.81 6.67 10.97
C ILE A 306 17.67 7.93 10.78
N ALA A 307 17.39 8.76 9.77
CA ALA A 307 18.13 10.00 9.53
C ALA A 307 18.04 10.99 10.69
N GLU A 308 16.91 11.05 11.40
CA GLU A 308 16.76 11.84 12.63
C GLU A 308 17.74 11.42 13.74
N LEU A 309 18.08 10.12 13.82
CA LEU A 309 19.04 9.61 14.81
C LEU A 309 20.50 9.84 14.41
N PHE A 310 20.77 10.05 13.13
CA PHE A 310 22.10 10.22 12.54
C PHE A 310 22.11 11.37 11.53
N PRO A 311 21.88 12.61 11.97
CA PRO A 311 21.75 13.76 11.07
C PRO A 311 23.03 13.96 10.25
N ALA A 312 22.87 14.43 9.00
CA ALA A 312 23.99 14.76 8.13
C ALA A 312 24.95 15.76 8.80
N PRO A 313 26.27 15.71 8.52
CA PRO A 313 27.20 16.71 9.02
C PRO A 313 26.79 18.09 8.50
N THR A 314 26.53 19.04 9.40
CA THR A 314 26.24 20.43 8.99
C THR A 314 27.51 21.02 8.39
N THR A 315 27.50 21.31 7.08
CA THR A 315 28.55 22.11 6.45
C THR A 315 28.48 23.51 7.03
N THR A 316 29.29 23.79 8.05
CA THR A 316 29.50 25.15 8.52
C THR A 316 30.33 25.86 7.45
N THR A 317 29.66 26.52 6.51
CA THR A 317 30.31 27.51 5.66
C THR A 317 30.71 28.66 6.57
N SER A 318 31.92 28.58 7.12
CA SER A 318 32.57 29.71 7.77
C SER A 318 32.77 30.78 6.71
N VAL A 319 31.79 31.68 6.58
CA VAL A 319 31.97 32.91 5.81
C VAL A 319 33.01 33.73 6.57
N ILE A 320 34.26 33.64 6.15
CA ILE A 320 35.29 34.59 6.53
C ILE A 320 34.82 35.93 5.94
N LYS A 321 34.21 36.79 6.75
CA LYS A 321 34.00 38.19 6.38
C LYS A 321 35.38 38.84 6.31
N GLU A 322 35.92 38.96 5.10
CA GLU A 322 36.95 39.95 4.83
C GLU A 322 36.33 41.33 5.10
N TYR A 323 36.82 42.01 6.13
CA TYR A 323 36.50 43.40 6.38
C TYR A 323 37.38 44.26 5.47
N THR A 324 36.82 44.69 4.34
CA THR A 324 37.42 45.75 3.52
C THR A 324 37.06 47.10 4.15
N THR A 325 38.02 47.73 4.81
CA THR A 325 37.87 49.09 5.33
C THR A 325 37.96 50.09 4.19
N SER A 326 36.82 50.65 3.78
CA SER A 326 36.77 51.75 2.80
C SER A 326 36.57 53.07 3.54
N THR A 327 37.61 53.92 3.54
CA THR A 327 37.55 55.30 4.04
C THR A 327 36.95 56.20 2.96
N THR A 328 35.79 56.81 3.23
CA THR A 328 35.18 57.81 2.34
C THR A 328 35.12 59.16 3.06
N THR A 329 35.95 60.09 2.60
CA THR A 329 35.86 61.53 2.92
C THR A 329 35.02 62.20 1.84
N THR A 330 33.85 62.78 2.14
CA THR A 330 33.31 63.89 1.33
C THR A 330 32.35 64.78 2.12
N THR A 331 32.52 66.06 1.85
CA THR A 331 31.99 67.30 2.39
C THR A 331 30.47 67.50 2.20
N GLU A 332 29.91 68.35 3.06
CA GLU A 332 28.56 68.91 3.10
C GLU A 332 27.90 69.18 1.75
N THR A 333 26.62 68.80 1.59
CA THR A 333 25.51 69.71 1.26
C THR A 333 24.17 69.00 1.52
N THR A 334 23.29 69.72 2.21
CA THR A 334 21.93 69.42 2.66
C THR A 334 21.00 68.87 1.58
N THR A 335 20.18 67.86 1.91
CA THR A 335 18.72 67.84 1.61
C THR A 335 18.03 66.80 2.52
N THR A 336 17.03 67.29 3.26
CA THR A 336 16.17 66.55 4.19
C THR A 336 15.14 65.70 3.43
N THR A 337 14.94 64.44 3.81
CA THR A 337 13.64 63.76 3.64
C THR A 337 13.45 62.73 4.77
N THR A 338 12.39 62.93 5.54
CA THR A 338 11.93 62.09 6.64
C THR A 338 11.14 60.90 6.11
N ALA A 339 11.40 59.69 6.60
CA ALA A 339 10.42 58.60 6.54
C ALA A 339 10.62 57.63 7.72
N THR A 340 9.49 57.36 8.37
CA THR A 340 9.26 56.68 9.64
C THR A 340 9.45 55.16 9.54
N THR A 341 10.18 54.57 10.50
CA THR A 341 10.27 53.12 10.71
C THR A 341 9.01 52.61 11.39
N THR A 342 8.28 51.69 10.75
CA THR A 342 7.26 50.85 11.41
C THR A 342 7.68 49.41 11.30
N SER A 343 7.89 48.75 12.45
CA SER A 343 8.15 47.33 12.59
C SER A 343 6.84 46.54 12.56
N ILE A 344 6.75 45.51 11.72
CA ILE A 344 5.70 44.50 11.81
C ILE A 344 6.40 43.13 11.90
N GLN A 345 6.08 42.39 12.97
CA GLN A 345 6.37 40.97 13.11
C GLN A 345 5.47 40.19 12.14
N GLU A 346 6.05 39.36 11.31
CA GLU A 346 5.30 38.43 10.45
C GLU A 346 5.29 37.04 11.09
N GLN A 347 4.08 36.53 11.28
CA GLN A 347 3.72 35.31 11.95
C GLN A 347 3.54 34.24 10.86
N GLU A 348 4.41 33.23 10.80
CA GLU A 348 4.27 32.12 9.86
C GLU A 348 3.02 31.30 10.17
N SER A 349 2.10 31.26 9.21
CA SER A 349 0.94 30.35 9.22
C SER A 349 1.18 29.21 8.23
N GLN A 350 0.92 27.99 8.71
CA GLN A 350 0.95 26.76 7.94
C GLN A 350 -0.07 26.80 6.80
N ASN A 351 0.35 26.47 5.59
CA ASN A 351 -0.54 26.12 4.49
C ASN A 351 -0.31 24.66 4.06
N TYR A 352 -1.24 23.81 4.45
CA TYR A 352 -1.50 22.50 3.85
C TYR A 352 -2.22 22.71 2.51
N ILE A 353 -1.72 22.12 1.43
CA ILE A 353 -2.40 22.06 0.12
C ILE A 353 -3.04 20.67 -0.03
N PRO A 354 -4.38 20.55 -0.14
CA PRO A 354 -5.02 19.28 -0.47
C PRO A 354 -5.06 19.07 -1.99
N TYR A 355 -4.52 17.93 -2.46
CA TYR A 355 -4.71 17.43 -3.82
C TYR A 355 -6.09 16.78 -3.93
N ILE A 356 -7.07 17.49 -4.50
CA ILE A 356 -8.29 16.92 -5.06
C ILE A 356 -8.54 17.57 -6.42
N ALA A 357 -8.95 16.73 -7.38
CA ALA A 357 -9.51 17.04 -8.70
C ALA A 357 -8.53 17.14 -9.88
N MET A 358 -8.27 15.99 -10.51
CA MET A 358 -8.00 15.89 -11.94
C MET A 358 -8.95 14.83 -12.54
N ALA A 359 -10.22 15.18 -12.63
CA ALA A 359 -11.18 14.54 -13.51
C ALA A 359 -11.81 15.66 -14.37
N VAL A 360 -12.08 15.33 -15.64
CA VAL A 360 -12.65 16.16 -16.72
C VAL A 360 -11.59 16.80 -17.63
N ILE A 361 -11.33 16.14 -18.76
CA ILE A 361 -11.51 16.65 -20.13
C ILE A 361 -11.42 15.44 -21.07
N ALA A 362 -12.55 14.99 -21.62
CA ALA A 362 -12.64 14.44 -22.98
C ALA A 362 -14.11 14.21 -23.41
N ILE A 363 -14.62 15.18 -24.18
CA ILE A 363 -15.48 14.98 -25.37
C ILE A 363 -16.97 14.67 -25.14
N VAL A 364 -17.75 15.76 -25.01
CA VAL A 364 -19.11 15.85 -25.56
C VAL A 364 -18.99 16.07 -27.06
N ALA A 365 -19.17 15.00 -27.84
CA ALA A 365 -19.48 15.08 -29.26
C ALA A 365 -20.57 14.05 -29.55
N LEU A 366 -21.82 14.54 -29.63
CA LEU A 366 -22.99 14.03 -30.37
C LEU A 366 -24.27 14.44 -29.63
N GLY A 367 -24.69 15.69 -29.83
CA GLY A 367 -25.89 16.22 -29.19
C GLY A 367 -26.41 17.52 -29.81
N ILE A 368 -26.15 17.77 -31.09
CA ILE A 368 -26.85 18.82 -31.86
C ILE A 368 -27.29 18.21 -33.19
N GLY A 369 -28.42 17.52 -33.12
CA GLY A 369 -29.12 16.92 -34.24
C GLY A 369 -30.60 16.74 -33.92
N TYR A 370 -31.16 17.64 -33.11
CA TYR A 370 -32.58 17.66 -32.77
C TYR A 370 -33.07 19.11 -32.81
N PHE A 371 -33.19 19.66 -34.02
CA PHE A 371 -34.12 20.72 -34.41
C PHE A 371 -33.79 21.13 -35.84
N LEU A 372 -34.46 20.51 -36.83
CA LEU A 372 -34.78 21.02 -38.20
C LEU A 372 -34.99 19.83 -39.14
N GLY A 373 -36.26 19.46 -39.37
CA GLY A 373 -36.59 18.41 -40.33
C GLY A 373 -38.05 17.95 -40.35
N LYS A 374 -39.01 18.83 -40.07
CA LYS A 374 -40.44 18.57 -40.29
C LYS A 374 -40.98 19.53 -41.36
N LYS A 375 -40.86 19.11 -42.63
CA LYS A 375 -41.73 19.41 -43.79
C LYS A 375 -40.98 19.04 -45.07
N ILE A 376 -41.45 18.01 -45.78
CA ILE A 376 -41.93 18.04 -47.16
C ILE A 376 -42.37 16.61 -47.54
N ARG A 377 -43.65 16.53 -47.90
CA ARG A 377 -44.45 15.40 -48.46
C ARG A 377 -44.89 14.29 -47.51
#